data_AF-C1FS20-F1
#
_entry.id   AF-C1FS20-F1
#
_cell.length_a   1.000
_cell.length_b   1.000
_cell.length_c   1.000
_cell.angle_alpha   90.00
_cell.angle_beta   90.00
_cell.angle_gamma   90.00
#
_symmetry.space_group_name_H-M   'P 1'
#
loop_
_entity.id
_entity.type
_entity.pdbx_description
1 polymer ?
#
loop_
_entity_poly.entity_id
_entity_poly.type
_entity_poly.pdbx_seq_one_letter_code
_entity_poly.pdbx_strand_id
1 'polypeptide(L)' 'MKVVLVKENNKIRVLEGKGTISSTLLAMRSRLTSGDIQYYELDFDTSLEMRIDAYVEALNQYPELLEESKLITKIQ' A
#
# COMPACT_ATOMS: atom_id res chain seq x y z
N MET A 1 -6.35 6.18 10.02
CA MET A 1 -6.83 6.45 8.65
C MET A 1 -6.45 5.27 7.78
N LYS A 2 -7.36 4.74 6.95
CA LYS A 2 -7.03 3.66 6.02
C LYS A 2 -6.39 4.21 4.75
N VAL A 3 -5.24 3.66 4.38
CA VAL A 3 -4.48 4.02 3.18
C VAL A 3 -4.20 2.76 2.39
N VAL A 4 -4.41 2.79 1.07
CA VAL A 4 -4.04 1.66 0.23
C VAL A 4 -2.63 1.87 -0.30
N LEU A 5 -1.78 0.89 -0.08
CA LEU A 5 -0.45 0.81 -0.67
C LEU A 5 -0.49 -0.13 -1.87
N VAL A 6 0.29 0.21 -2.89
CA VAL A 6 0.57 -0.66 -4.03
C VAL A 6 2.05 -0.94 -4.10
N LYS A 7 2.42 -2.21 -4.23
CA LYS A 7 3.75 -2.66 -4.60
C LYS A 7 3.71 -3.07 -6.06
N GLU A 8 4.42 -2.34 -6.90
CA GLU A 8 4.53 -2.59 -8.33
C GLU A 8 6.00 -2.48 -8.73
N ASN A 9 6.55 -3.51 -9.38
CA ASN A 9 7.96 -3.57 -9.79
C ASN A 9 8.93 -3.24 -8.64
N ASN A 10 8.71 -3.84 -7.46
CA ASN A 10 9.46 -3.61 -6.22
C ASN A 10 9.45 -2.17 -5.67
N LYS A 11 8.58 -1.30 -6.18
CA LYS A 11 8.35 0.03 -5.60
C LYS A 11 7.02 0.08 -4.89
N ILE A 12 7.03 0.60 -3.67
CA ILE A 12 5.85 0.78 -2.83
C ILE A 12 5.40 2.23 -2.95
N ARG A 13 4.10 2.44 -3.19
CA ARG A 13 3.51 3.78 -3.32
C ARG A 13 2.14 3.80 -2.67
N VAL A 14 1.71 4.98 -2.25
CA VAL A 14 0.32 5.20 -1.84
C VAL A 14 -0.53 5.28 -3.10
N LEU A 15 -1.65 4.56 -3.10
CA LEU A 15 -2.66 4.75 -4.11
C LEU A 15 -3.45 6.02 -3.79
N GLU A 16 -3.38 7.02 -4.67
CA GLU A 16 -4.17 8.24 -4.51
C GLU A 16 -5.67 7.92 -4.59
N GLY A 17 -6.34 8.03 -3.45
CA GLY A 17 -7.77 7.84 -3.29
C GLY A 17 -8.15 7.97 -1.83
N LYS A 18 -9.02 8.92 -1.49
CA LYS A 18 -9.63 8.96 -0.15
C LYS A 18 -10.80 7.97 -0.14
N GLY A 19 -10.70 6.91 0.66
CA GLY A 19 -11.80 5.96 0.88
C GLY A 19 -11.46 4.51 0.54
N THR A 20 -12.45 3.63 0.69
CA THR A 20 -12.34 2.18 0.44
C THR A 20 -12.25 1.93 -1.07
N ILE A 21 -11.08 1.53 -1.57
CA ILE A 21 -10.94 1.16 -2.98
C ILE A 21 -11.58 -0.21 -3.19
N SER A 22 -12.47 -0.33 -4.18
CA SER A 22 -13.16 -1.59 -4.44
C SER A 22 -12.20 -2.64 -4.98
N SER A 23 -12.37 -3.89 -4.54
CA SER A 23 -11.60 -5.04 -5.03
C SER A 23 -11.70 -5.21 -6.54
N THR A 24 -12.82 -4.81 -7.15
CA THR A 24 -13.01 -4.80 -8.61
C THR A 24 -12.04 -3.84 -9.31
N LEU A 25 -11.80 -2.65 -8.76
CA LEU A 25 -10.85 -1.67 -9.30
C LEU A 25 -9.40 -2.16 -9.19
N LEU A 26 -9.04 -2.77 -8.06
CA LEU A 26 -7.72 -3.37 -7.85
C LEU A 26 -7.46 -4.52 -8.82
N ALA A 27 -8.45 -5.42 -8.98
CA ALA A 27 -8.39 -6.53 -9.91
C ALA A 27 -8.30 -6.07 -11.38
N MET A 28 -9.03 -5.02 -11.76
CA MET A 28 -8.94 -4.44 -13.11
C MET A 28 -7.55 -3.86 -13.38
N ARG A 29 -6.98 -3.10 -12.43
CA ARG A 29 -5.63 -2.56 -12.60
C ARG A 29 -4.57 -3.66 -12.72
N SER A 30 -4.64 -4.68 -11.85
CA SER A 30 -3.73 -5.83 -11.91
C SER A 30 -3.76 -6.54 -13.26
N ARG A 31 -4.93 -6.65 -13.91
CA ARG A 31 -5.04 -7.24 -15.26
C ARG A 31 -4.47 -6.36 -16.37
N LEU A 32 -4.52 -5.04 -16.21
CA LEU A 32 -4.06 -4.07 -17.22
C LEU A 32 -2.54 -3.82 -17.14
N THR A 33 -1.93 -4.14 -16.01
CA THR A 33 -0.50 -4.00 -15.77
C THR A 33 0.19 -5.34 -15.96
N SER A 34 1.13 -5.45 -16.89
CA SER A 34 1.87 -6.71 -17.17
C SER A 34 2.90 -7.10 -16.09
N GLY A 35 2.85 -6.52 -14.89
CA GLY A 35 3.80 -6.75 -13.80
C GLY A 35 3.14 -7.32 -12.53
N ASP A 36 3.97 -7.86 -11.63
CA ASP A 36 3.50 -8.29 -10.31
C ASP A 36 3.06 -7.06 -9.50
N ILE A 37 1.75 -6.94 -9.31
CA ILE A 37 1.14 -5.92 -8.47
C ILE A 37 0.53 -6.56 -7.25
N GLN A 38 0.93 -6.07 -6.07
CA GLN A 38 0.37 -6.47 -4.78
C GLN A 38 -0.26 -5.26 -4.10
N TYR A 39 -1.40 -5.47 -3.44
CA TYR A 39 -2.13 -4.42 -2.75
C TYR A 39 -2.21 -4.67 -1.26
N TYR A 40 -2.03 -3.60 -0.50
CA TYR A 40 -2.05 -3.63 0.95
C TYR A 40 -2.93 -2.52 1.49
N GLU A 41 -3.60 -2.79 2.60
CA GLU A 41 -4.26 -1.79 3.42
C GLU A 41 -3.36 -1.47 4.61
N LEU A 42 -3.08 -0.18 4.81
CA LEU A 42 -2.35 0.35 5.94
C LEU A 42 -3.32 1.11 6.84
N ASP A 43 -3.42 0.66 8.09
CA ASP A 43 -4.04 1.42 9.17
C ASP A 43 -3.06 2.48 9.66
N PHE A 44 -3.01 3.59 8.91
CA PHE A 44 -2.10 4.69 9.19
C PHE A 44 -2.59 5.52 10.38
N ASP A 45 -1.81 5.52 11.46
CA ASP A 45 -2.09 6.35 12.61
C ASP A 45 -1.53 7.76 12.43
N THR A 46 -2.42 8.73 12.26
CA THR A 46 -2.08 10.14 12.10
C THR A 46 -1.55 10.78 13.39
N SER A 47 -1.65 10.10 14.53
CA SER A 47 -1.08 10.56 15.81
C SER A 47 0.44 10.35 15.89
N LEU A 48 1.02 9.53 15.02
CA LEU A 48 2.46 9.25 15.02
C LEU A 48 3.33 10.41 14.54
N GLU A 49 2.75 11.58 14.20
CA GLU A 49 3.36 12.79 13.60
C GLU A 49 4.24 12.56 12.35
N MET A 50 4.37 11.30 11.93
CA MET A 50 5.07 10.88 10.74
C MET A 50 4.20 11.20 9.53
N ARG A 51 4.82 11.70 8.47
CA ARG A 51 4.12 11.86 7.21
C ARG A 51 4.07 10.54 6.46
N ILE A 52 2.98 10.31 5.73
CA ILE A 52 2.78 9.07 4.97
C ILE A 52 3.87 8.84 3.91
N ASP A 53 4.43 9.89 3.32
CA ASP A 53 5.53 9.79 2.36
C ASP A 53 6.83 9.29 3.01
N ALA A 54 7.15 9.76 4.22
CA ALA A 54 8.29 9.24 4.99
C ALA A 54 8.08 7.76 5.35
N TYR A 55 6.86 7.37 5.70
CA TYR A 55 6.52 5.97 5.95
C TYR A 55 6.71 5.10 4.70
N VAL A 56 6.28 5.60 3.52
CA VAL A 56 6.48 4.92 2.25
C VAL A 56 7.96 4.83 1.87
N GLU A 57 8.76 5.86 2.13
CA GLU A 57 10.22 5.78 1.95
C GLU A 57 10.84 4.68 2.82
N ALA A 58 10.44 4.59 4.08
CA ALA A 58 10.90 3.53 4.98
C ALA A 58 10.52 2.13 4.44
N LEU A 59 9.28 1.96 3.97
CA LEU A 59 8.86 0.70 3.35
C LEU A 59 9.64 0.39 2.07
N ASN A 60 10.02 1.38 1.26
CA ASN A 60 10.85 1.14 0.08
C ASN A 60 12.29 0.75 0.43
N GLN A 61 12.82 1.21 1.57
CA GLN A 61 14.12 0.77 2.09
C GLN A 61 14.05 -0.63 2.71
N TYR A 62 12.94 -0.95 3.39
CA TYR A 62 12.70 -2.19 4.14
C TYR A 62 11.36 -2.83 3.72
N PRO A 63 11.28 -3.40 2.51
CA PRO A 63 10.02 -3.94 1.96
C PRO A 63 9.46 -5.13 2.72
N GLU A 64 10.27 -5.84 3.51
CA GLU A 64 9.87 -6.92 4.41
C GLU A 64 8.82 -6.48 5.43
N LEU A 65 8.81 -5.20 5.81
CA LEU A 65 7.85 -4.64 6.75
C LEU A 65 6.41 -4.70 6.25
N LEU A 66 6.18 -4.88 4.95
CA LEU A 66 4.85 -5.12 4.39
C LEU A 66 4.20 -6.41 4.92
N GLU A 67 5.00 -7.42 5.26
CA GLU A 67 4.53 -8.72 5.72
C GLU A 67 4.70 -8.89 7.26
N GLU A 68 5.59 -8.11 7.88
CA GLU A 68 5.85 -8.17 9.33
C GLU A 68 5.00 -7.18 10.15
N SER A 69 4.55 -6.08 9.54
CA SER A 69 3.80 -5.04 10.24
C SER A 69 2.35 -5.49 10.53
N LYS A 70 1.95 -5.40 11.79
CA LYS A 70 0.55 -5.63 12.21
C LYS A 70 -0.42 -4.55 11.72
N LEU A 71 0.09 -3.42 11.24
CA LEU A 71 -0.70 -2.31 10.70
C LEU A 71 -0.99 -2.48 9.21
N ILE A 72 -0.35 -3.45 8.55
CA ILE A 72 -0.43 -3.66 7.12
C ILE A 72 -1.10 -5.00 6.88
N THR A 73 -2.16 -5.00 6.09
CA THR A 73 -2.88 -6.20 5.70
C THR A 73 -2.88 -6.31 4.19
N LYS A 74 -2.42 -7.45 3.65
CA LYS A 74 -2.54 -7.72 2.22
C LYS A 74 -4.02 -7.91 1.86
N ILE A 75 -4.50 -7.20 0.83
CA ILE A 75 -5.93 -7.20 0.43
C ILE A 75 -6.17 -7.80 -0.96
N GLN A 76 -5.09 -8.17 -1.69
CA GLN A 76 -5.13 -9.00 -2.89
C GLN A 76 -3.71 -9.47 -3.27
#